data_AF-A0A2J0LJ59-F1
#
_entry.id   AF-A0A2J0LJ59-F1
#
_cell.length_a   1.000
_cell.length_b   1.000
_cell.length_c   1.000
_cell.angle_alpha   90.00
_cell.angle_beta   90.00
_cell.angle_gamma   90.00
#
_symmetry.space_group_name_H-M   'P 1'
#
loop_
_entity.id
_entity.type
_entity.pdbx_description
1 polymer ?
#
loop_
_entity_poly.entity_id
_entity_poly.type
_entity_poly.pdbx_seq_one_letter_code
_entity_poly.pdbx_strand_id
1 'polypeptide(L)' 'KRILAILTSLKNPTVSHLSRKGWLAVETVIEENIVRKIVPELKDAGAQGIIEYGLNKVIY' A
#
# COMPACT_ATOMS: atom_id res chain seq x y z
N LYS A 1 12.08 -3.92 -4.43
CA LYS A 1 12.02 -3.53 -3.00
C LYS A 1 11.65 -2.06 -2.75
N ARG A 2 11.52 -1.19 -3.77
CA ARG A 2 11.23 0.25 -3.60
C ARG A 2 9.86 0.56 -3.00
N ILE A 3 8.80 -0.13 -3.45
CA ILE A 3 7.42 0.06 -2.96
C ILE A 3 7.31 -0.22 -1.45
N LEU A 4 7.89 -1.33 -0.96
CA LEU A 4 7.85 -1.67 0.46
C LEU A 4 8.56 -0.64 1.34
N ALA A 5 9.58 0.06 0.82
CA ALA A 5 10.29 1.11 1.55
C ALA A 5 9.53 2.46 1.59
N ILE A 6 8.55 2.65 0.70
CA ILE A 6 7.63 3.80 0.75
C ILE A 6 6.52 3.53 1.77
N LEU A 7 6.06 2.27 1.87
CA LEU A 7 4.95 1.84 2.71
C LEU A 7 5.30 1.55 4.17
N THR A 8 6.55 1.73 4.60
CA THR A 8 7.05 1.37 5.94
C THR A 8 6.43 2.14 7.13
N SER A 9 5.43 3.00 6.91
CA SER A 9 4.80 3.78 7.96
C SER A 9 3.52 3.10 8.45
N LEU A 10 3.53 2.69 9.73
CA LEU A 10 2.44 2.26 10.64
C LEU A 10 2.26 0.74 10.90
N LYS A 11 2.22 -0.15 9.90
CA LYS A 11 2.15 -1.62 10.12
C LYS A 11 2.89 -2.41 9.03
N ASN A 12 3.19 -3.68 9.31
CA ASN A 12 3.73 -4.61 8.31
C ASN A 12 2.69 -4.80 7.20
N PRO A 13 3.01 -4.50 5.93
CA PRO A 13 2.08 -4.67 4.83
C PRO A 13 1.77 -6.16 4.62
N THR A 14 0.52 -6.47 4.29
CA THR A 14 0.14 -7.77 3.75
C THR A 14 0.67 -7.87 2.33
N VAL A 15 1.35 -8.97 2.01
CA VAL A 15 1.88 -9.24 0.67
C VAL A 15 1.33 -10.58 0.18
N SER A 16 0.51 -10.52 -0.87
CA SER A 16 -0.20 -11.67 -1.43
C SER A 16 0.22 -11.90 -2.89
N HIS A 17 0.44 -13.17 -3.27
CA HIS A 17 0.72 -13.52 -4.66
C HIS A 17 -0.55 -13.47 -5.49
N LEU A 18 -0.52 -12.76 -6.61
CA LEU A 18 -1.64 -12.71 -7.53
C LEU A 18 -1.59 -13.87 -8.53
N SER A 19 -2.74 -14.18 -9.14
CA SER A 19 -2.87 -15.23 -10.16
C SER A 19 -1.94 -15.02 -11.35
N ARG A 20 -1.63 -13.75 -11.67
CA ARG A 20 -0.63 -13.39 -12.67
C ARG A 20 0.77 -13.55 -12.09
N LYS A 21 1.57 -14.45 -12.68
CA LYS A 21 2.96 -14.67 -12.28
C LYS A 21 3.76 -13.36 -12.29
N GLY A 22 4.51 -13.12 -11.22
CA GLY A 22 5.34 -11.93 -11.04
C GLY A 22 4.59 -10.71 -10.47
N TRP A 23 3.28 -10.82 -10.22
CA TRP A 23 2.50 -9.78 -9.57
C TRP A 23 2.23 -10.09 -8.10
N LEU A 24 2.26 -9.04 -7.29
CA LEU A 24 1.97 -9.07 -5.87
C LEU A 24 0.92 -8.01 -5.56
N ALA A 25 -0.05 -8.37 -4.74
CA ALA A 25 -0.89 -7.40 -4.05
C ALA A 25 -0.21 -6.99 -2.75
N VAL A 26 -0.18 -5.69 -2.49
CA VAL A 26 0.40 -5.12 -1.28
C VAL A 26 -0.66 -4.24 -0.64
N GLU A 27 -1.02 -4.56 0.60
CA GLU A 27 -2.06 -3.87 1.36
C GLU A 27 -1.48 -3.39 2.68
N THR A 28 -1.76 -2.14 3.07
CA THR A 28 -1.31 -1.59 4.34
C THR A 28 -2.32 -0.56 4.86
N VAL A 29 -2.31 -0.36 6.18
CA VAL A 29 -3.09 0.68 6.85
C VAL A 29 -2.15 1.83 7.16
N ILE A 30 -2.52 3.02 6.69
CA ILE A 30 -1.74 4.25 6.81
C ILE A 30 -2.62 5.39 7.33
N GLU A 31 -2.00 6.44 7.87
CA GLU A 31 -2.71 7.67 8.20
C GLU A 31 -3.17 8.39 6.92
N GLU A 32 -4.37 8.98 6.95
CA GLU A 32 -4.96 9.65 5.79
C GLU A 32 -4.12 10.85 5.31
N ASN A 33 -3.46 11.55 6.25
CA ASN A 33 -2.61 12.71 5.98
C ASN A 33 -1.40 12.37 5.07
N ILE A 34 -0.89 11.12 5.09
CA ILE A 34 0.28 10.71 4.30
C ILE A 34 -0.11 10.17 2.93
N VAL A 35 -1.37 9.78 2.71
CA VAL A 35 -1.86 9.19 1.45
C VAL A 35 -1.54 10.09 0.26
N ARG A 36 -1.87 11.39 0.37
CA ARG A 36 -1.64 12.37 -0.71
C ARG A 36 -0.17 12.50 -1.11
N LYS A 37 0.75 12.22 -0.18
CA LYS A 37 2.20 12.25 -0.43
C LYS A 37 2.69 10.94 -1.05
N ILE A 38 2.25 9.80 -0.53
CA ILE A 38 2.81 8.51 -0.95
C ILE A 38 2.22 7.99 -2.27
N VAL A 39 0.95 8.32 -2.60
CA VAL A 39 0.31 7.77 -3.81
C VAL A 39 1.07 8.16 -5.09
N PRO A 40 1.52 9.41 -5.28
CA PRO A 40 2.43 9.75 -6.37
C PRO A 40 3.74 8.93 -6.36
N GLU A 41 4.41 8.84 -5.21
CA GLU A 41 5.67 8.09 -5.07
C GLU A 41 5.51 6.59 -5.42
N LEU A 42 4.37 6.00 -5.06
CA LEU A 42 4.02 4.62 -5.39
C LEU A 42 3.82 4.44 -6.90
N LYS A 43 3.13 5.37 -7.56
CA LYS A 43 2.94 5.35 -9.01
C LYS A 43 4.29 5.46 -9.73
N ASP A 44 5.15 6.38 -9.29
CA ASP A 44 6.51 6.55 -9.84
C ASP A 44 7.39 5.31 -9.61
N ALA A 45 7.16 4.59 -8.51
CA ALA A 45 7.80 3.30 -8.24
C ALA A 45 7.23 2.11 -9.05
N GLY A 46 6.20 2.34 -9.87
CA GLY A 46 5.57 1.34 -10.73
C GLY A 46 4.39 0.60 -10.11
N ALA A 47 3.83 1.08 -8.99
CA ALA A 47 2.60 0.53 -8.43
C ALA A 47 1.42 0.78 -9.39
N GLN A 48 0.57 -0.23 -9.56
CA GLN A 48 -0.60 -0.17 -10.43
C GLN A 48 -1.84 -0.59 -9.65
N GLY A 49 -3.01 -0.04 -10.03
CA GLY A 49 -4.28 -0.39 -9.41
C GLY A 49 -4.37 -0.01 -7.92
N ILE A 50 -3.86 1.17 -7.55
CA ILE A 50 -3.92 1.66 -6.16
C ILE A 50 -5.37 1.98 -5.81
N ILE A 51 -5.87 1.38 -4.72
CA ILE A 51 -7.19 1.66 -4.15
C ILE A 51 -7.02 2.00 -2.67
N GLU A 52 -7.77 2.99 -2.21
CA GLU A 52 -7.82 3.42 -0.82
C GLU A 52 -9.24 3.22 -0.28
N TYR A 53 -9.33 2.74 0.95
CA TYR A 53 -10.59 2.61 1.67
C TYR A 53 -10.42 3.18 3.08
N GLY A 54 -11.27 4.13 3.46
CA GLY A 54 -11.33 4.63 4.83
C GLY A 54 -11.82 3.54 5.79
N LEU A 55 -11.18 3.40 6.95
CA LEU A 55 -11.60 2.46 7.98
C LEU A 55 -12.67 3.09 8.88
N ASN A 56 -13.85 2.47 8.94
CA ASN A 56 -14.95 2.95 9.79
C ASN A 56 -14.73 2.66 11.28
N LYS A 57 -14.06 1.55 11.61
CA LYS A 57 -13.80 1.12 12.99
C LYS A 57 -12.54 0.29 13.03
N VAL A 58 -11.61 0.66 13.90
CA VAL A 58 -10.42 -0.14 14.22
C VAL A 58 -10.64 -0.73 15.62
N ILE A 59 -10.55 -2.05 15.73
CA ILE A 59 -10.60 -2.77 16.99
C ILE A 59 -9.22 -3.38 17.22
N TYR A 60 -8.66 -3.18 18.40
CA TYR A 60 -7.37 -3.72 18.83
C TYR A 60 -7.56 -4.96 19.69
#